data_AF-A0A6P8V1X6-F1
#
_entry.id   AF-A0A6P8V1X6-F1
#
_cell.length_a   1.000
_cell.length_b   1.000
_cell.length_c   1.000
_cell.angle_alpha   90.00
_cell.angle_beta   90.00
_cell.angle_gamma   90.00
#
_symmetry.space_group_name_H-M   'P 1'
#
loop_
_entity.id
_entity.type
_entity.pdbx_description
1 polymer ?
#
loop_
_entity_poly.entity_id
_entity_poly.type
_entity_poly.pdbx_seq_one_letter_code
_entity_poly.pdbx_strand_id
1 'polypeptide(L)'
;MPRPIPQSIVWSGRNLEGAGSTAGEEVEMVNSFLSRCAITTKYMTKSARNDMLTVHAMGWNRRKQENLHVVLAKRYVKTITMLEGETQKMKDTCKELGCPEDKVQQWVNDVRDWATNDNTSGDNQSLQMSIEHLFLGLCQKKACLYRQTDSNKIRQLRRKRLREEKTKLLAAIRQYNTGQPPETEIQEEEVERRLSAEQQTTDSLIWPWEVQSDESVSILAQKKVFDAYMGKRRLVEERAIIVREMRQHCLYLRS
;
A
#
# COMPACT_ATOMS: atom_id res chain seq x y z
N MET A 1 1.79 11.97 -28.48
CA MET A 1 2.71 10.88 -28.12
C MET A 1 2.09 10.09 -26.99
N PRO A 2 2.17 8.75 -27.02
CA PRO A 2 1.63 7.90 -25.96
C PRO A 2 2.33 8.15 -24.64
N ARG A 3 1.59 8.16 -23.53
CA ARG A 3 2.20 8.34 -22.22
C ARG A 3 2.82 7.04 -21.70
N PRO A 4 3.95 7.13 -21.01
CA PRO A 4 4.41 6.06 -20.15
C PRO A 4 3.41 5.80 -19.01
N ILE A 5 3.47 4.59 -18.47
CA ILE A 5 2.75 4.12 -17.29
C ILE A 5 2.74 5.14 -16.12
N PRO A 6 1.67 5.20 -15.30
CA PRO A 6 1.60 6.04 -14.11
C PRO A 6 2.86 6.02 -13.25
N GLN A 7 3.46 7.19 -13.01
CA GLN A 7 4.52 7.38 -11.99
C GLN A 7 4.10 6.81 -10.62
N SER A 8 2.81 6.90 -10.30
CA SER A 8 2.25 6.38 -9.05
C SER A 8 2.46 4.87 -8.84
N ILE A 9 2.69 4.09 -9.90
CA ILE A 9 3.00 2.66 -9.78
C ILE A 9 4.38 2.43 -9.16
N VAL A 10 5.35 3.31 -9.38
CA VAL A 10 6.70 3.19 -8.78
C VAL A 10 6.74 3.82 -7.40
N TRP A 11 6.11 5.00 -7.24
CA TRP A 11 6.20 5.81 -6.03
C TRP A 11 5.11 5.52 -4.98
N SER A 12 4.21 4.59 -5.26
CA SER A 12 3.31 4.00 -4.26
C SER A 12 4.12 3.50 -3.06
N GLY A 13 3.71 3.84 -1.83
CA GLY A 13 4.40 3.40 -0.61
C GLY A 13 4.54 1.87 -0.50
N ARG A 14 3.66 1.12 -1.18
CA ARG A 14 3.72 -0.35 -1.29
C ARG A 14 4.84 -0.85 -2.21
N ASN A 15 5.32 -0.01 -3.13
CA ASN A 15 6.30 -0.37 -4.14
C ASN A 15 7.71 0.17 -3.82
N LEU A 16 7.83 1.00 -2.77
CA LEU A 16 9.10 1.47 -2.22
C LEU A 16 9.87 0.33 -1.55
N GLU A 17 11.16 0.23 -1.88
CA GLU A 17 12.07 -0.76 -1.31
C GLU A 17 12.24 -0.59 0.21
N GLY A 18 12.29 -1.71 0.94
CA GLY A 18 12.41 -1.71 2.40
C GLY A 18 11.09 -1.51 3.15
N ALA A 19 9.98 -1.22 2.47
CA ALA A 19 8.66 -1.10 3.10
C ALA A 19 8.13 -2.43 3.68
N GLY A 20 8.64 -3.59 3.24
CA GLY A 20 8.09 -4.90 3.63
C GLY A 20 6.59 -4.99 3.31
N SER A 21 5.81 -5.63 4.19
CA SER A 21 4.34 -5.60 4.10
C SER A 21 3.69 -4.62 5.07
N THR A 22 4.45 -3.70 5.67
CA THR A 22 3.91 -2.80 6.69
C THR A 22 2.97 -1.75 6.09
N ALA A 23 1.90 -1.45 6.80
CA ALA A 23 1.01 -0.32 6.55
C ALA A 23 1.32 0.88 7.48
N GLY A 24 2.40 0.82 8.28
CA GLY A 24 2.75 1.81 9.30
C GLY A 24 1.98 1.68 10.62
N GLU A 25 1.25 0.59 10.83
CA GLU A 25 0.41 0.36 12.02
C GLU A 25 1.22 0.26 13.31
N GLU A 26 2.46 -0.24 13.23
CA GLU A 26 3.39 -0.31 14.37
C GLU A 26 3.68 1.07 14.97
N VAL A 27 3.75 2.10 14.14
CA VAL A 27 3.92 3.49 14.58
C VAL A 27 2.65 3.96 15.31
N GLU A 28 1.46 3.62 14.79
CA GLU A 28 0.19 3.94 15.44
C GLU A 28 0.03 3.24 16.80
N MET A 29 0.51 1.99 16.94
CA MET A 29 0.49 1.26 18.21
C MET A 29 1.36 1.92 19.28
N VAL A 30 2.59 2.33 18.92
CA VAL A 30 3.49 3.05 19.82
C VAL A 30 2.89 4.40 20.19
N ASN A 31 2.39 5.15 19.21
CA ASN A 31 1.76 6.44 19.44
C ASN A 31 0.53 6.33 20.35
N SER A 32 -0.29 5.29 20.18
CA SER A 32 -1.44 5.01 21.04
C SER A 32 -1.04 4.71 22.49
N PHE A 33 0.06 3.98 22.69
CA PHE A 33 0.59 3.72 24.04
C PHE A 33 1.12 4.99 24.70
N LEU A 34 1.94 5.77 23.99
CA LEU A 34 2.50 7.03 24.49
C LEU A 34 1.41 8.06 24.79
N SER A 35 0.37 8.13 23.96
CA SER A 35 -0.77 9.02 24.17
C SER A 35 -1.51 8.72 25.47
N ARG A 36 -1.69 7.43 25.82
CA ARG A 36 -2.29 7.03 27.10
C ARG A 36 -1.42 7.42 28.29
N CYS A 37 -0.11 7.21 28.18
CA CYS A 37 0.84 7.63 29.22
C CYS A 37 0.84 9.15 29.43
N ALA A 38 0.68 9.93 28.36
CA ALA A 38 0.57 11.39 28.45
C ALA A 38 -0.71 11.83 29.17
N ILE A 39 -1.83 11.14 28.94
CA ILE A 39 -3.12 11.44 29.60
C ILE A 39 -3.05 11.12 31.10
N THR A 40 -2.54 9.94 31.48
CA THR A 40 -2.47 9.51 32.88
C THR A 40 -1.52 10.36 33.71
N THR A 41 -0.55 11.03 33.07
CA THR A 41 0.48 11.84 33.75
C THR A 41 0.28 13.36 33.60
N LYS A 42 -0.80 13.80 32.95
CA LYS A 42 -1.05 15.21 32.61
C LYS A 42 -1.05 16.13 33.83
N TYR A 43 -1.70 15.72 34.91
CA TYR A 43 -1.89 16.53 36.11
C TYR A 43 -0.93 16.19 37.26
N MET A 44 0.08 15.35 36.99
CA MET A 44 1.10 15.00 37.97
C MET A 44 2.16 16.10 38.12
N THR A 45 2.78 16.16 39.29
CA THR A 45 4.01 16.94 39.50
C THR A 45 5.15 16.38 38.64
N LYS A 46 6.19 17.19 38.41
CA LYS A 46 7.32 16.79 37.55
C LYS A 46 8.00 15.49 38.01
N SER A 47 8.20 15.33 39.31
CA SER A 47 8.78 14.12 39.90
C SER A 47 7.87 12.91 39.70
N ALA A 48 6.60 13.00 40.11
CA ALA A 48 5.63 11.92 39.97
C ALA A 48 5.41 11.50 38.51
N ARG A 49 5.43 12.46 37.57
CA ARG A 49 5.37 12.18 36.13
C ARG A 49 6.57 11.35 35.67
N ASN A 50 7.78 11.69 36.09
CA ASN A 50 9.00 10.97 35.71
C ASN A 50 8.96 9.51 36.20
N ASP A 51 8.57 9.32 37.46
CA ASP A 51 8.44 7.99 38.05
C ASP A 51 7.38 7.16 37.32
N MET A 52 6.23 7.77 37.03
CA MET A 52 5.13 7.08 36.34
C MET A 52 5.47 6.72 34.89
N LEU A 53 6.16 7.61 34.15
CA LEU A 53 6.66 7.29 32.81
C LEU A 53 7.67 6.14 32.84
N THR A 54 8.53 6.10 33.86
CA THR A 54 9.47 5.00 34.08
C THR A 54 8.73 3.67 34.29
N VAL A 55 7.73 3.65 35.17
CA VAL A 55 6.88 2.46 35.39
C VAL A 55 6.18 2.02 34.11
N HIS A 56 5.63 2.95 33.33
CA HIS A 56 5.01 2.64 32.04
C HIS A 56 6.01 2.03 31.04
N ALA A 57 7.22 2.59 30.95
CA ALA A 57 8.28 2.08 30.07
C ALA A 57 8.73 0.68 30.50
N MET A 58 8.94 0.45 31.79
CA MET A 58 9.27 -0.87 32.34
C MET A 58 8.16 -1.89 32.02
N GLY A 59 6.90 -1.53 32.22
CA GLY A 59 5.76 -2.40 31.90
C GLY A 59 5.60 -2.68 30.40
N TRP A 60 5.99 -1.75 29.53
CA TRP A 60 6.04 -1.97 28.08
C TRP A 60 7.17 -2.95 27.69
N ASN A 61 8.36 -2.77 28.25
CA ASN A 61 9.50 -3.65 28.00
C ASN A 61 9.22 -5.07 28.51
N ARG A 62 8.62 -5.22 29.69
CA ARG A 62 8.20 -6.53 30.22
C ARG A 62 7.21 -7.23 29.30
N ARG A 63 6.18 -6.51 28.82
CA ARG A 63 5.22 -7.09 27.85
C ARG A 63 5.87 -7.50 26.54
N LYS A 64 6.84 -6.72 26.05
CA LYS A 64 7.65 -7.12 24.88
C LYS A 64 8.43 -8.39 25.17
N GLN A 65 9.10 -8.48 26.31
CA GLN A 65 9.83 -9.68 26.71
C GLN A 65 8.93 -10.93 26.73
N GLU A 66 7.74 -10.80 27.32
CA GLU A 66 6.79 -11.91 27.51
C GLU A 66 6.04 -12.31 26.25
N ASN A 67 5.82 -11.40 25.28
CA ASN A 67 4.88 -11.67 24.17
C ASN A 67 5.49 -11.51 22.77
N LEU A 68 6.65 -10.86 22.62
CA LEU A 68 7.18 -10.53 21.29
C LEU A 68 7.50 -11.80 20.49
N HIS A 69 8.02 -12.84 21.11
CA HIS A 69 8.26 -14.13 20.44
C HIS A 69 6.97 -14.73 19.84
N VAL A 70 5.84 -14.67 20.55
CA VAL A 70 4.54 -15.16 20.04
C VAL A 70 4.05 -14.31 18.87
N VAL A 71 4.16 -12.99 18.98
CA VAL A 71 3.75 -12.05 17.93
C VAL A 71 4.59 -12.26 16.67
N LEU A 72 5.91 -12.34 16.81
CA LEU A 72 6.83 -12.57 15.70
C LEU A 72 6.58 -13.94 15.05
N ALA A 73 6.40 -15.01 15.83
CA ALA A 73 6.12 -16.34 15.29
C ALA A 73 4.82 -16.37 14.48
N LYS A 74 3.73 -15.78 15.00
CA LYS A 74 2.45 -15.66 14.29
C LYS A 74 2.60 -14.84 13.00
N ARG A 75 3.30 -13.71 13.07
CA ARG A 75 3.58 -12.86 11.90
C ARG A 75 4.37 -13.63 10.85
N TYR A 76 5.40 -14.37 11.25
CA TYR A 76 6.22 -15.18 10.36
C TYR A 76 5.38 -16.24 9.63
N VAL A 77 4.61 -17.06 10.35
CA VAL A 77 3.76 -18.09 9.76
C VAL A 77 2.79 -17.47 8.74
N LYS A 78 2.12 -16.38 9.13
CA LYS A 78 1.22 -15.65 8.24
C LYS A 78 1.92 -15.15 6.97
N THR A 79 3.12 -14.56 7.11
CA THR A 79 3.92 -14.07 5.98
C THR A 79 4.32 -15.21 5.05
N ILE A 80 4.69 -16.38 5.56
CA ILE A 80 5.02 -17.55 4.73
C ILE A 80 3.80 -18.03 3.95
N THR A 81 2.65 -18.22 4.61
CA THR A 81 1.41 -18.65 3.93
C THR A 81 0.99 -17.64 2.85
N MET A 82 1.08 -16.34 3.14
CA MET A 82 0.79 -15.31 2.14
C MET A 82 1.81 -15.32 0.99
N LEU A 83 3.09 -15.55 1.28
CA LEU A 83 4.15 -15.60 0.27
C LEU A 83 3.96 -16.79 -0.67
N GLU A 84 3.56 -17.94 -0.16
CA GLU A 84 3.20 -19.11 -0.98
C GLU A 84 2.03 -18.78 -1.91
N GLY A 85 0.96 -18.18 -1.37
CA GLY A 85 -0.21 -17.76 -2.14
C GLY A 85 0.13 -16.74 -3.24
N GLU A 86 0.87 -15.69 -2.93
CA GLU A 86 1.29 -14.68 -3.92
C GLU A 86 2.31 -15.24 -4.92
N THR A 87 3.15 -16.19 -4.52
CA THR A 87 4.07 -16.89 -5.44
C THR A 87 3.28 -17.73 -6.44
N GLN A 88 2.25 -18.44 -6.00
CA GLN A 88 1.38 -19.21 -6.87
C GLN A 88 0.58 -18.29 -7.80
N LYS A 89 -0.05 -17.25 -7.25
CA LYS A 89 -0.77 -16.23 -8.02
C LYS A 89 0.10 -15.59 -9.10
N MET A 90 1.34 -15.23 -8.78
CA MET A 90 2.28 -14.67 -9.76
C MET A 90 2.55 -15.66 -10.91
N LYS A 91 2.75 -16.96 -10.59
CA LYS A 91 2.93 -18.01 -11.61
C LYS A 91 1.70 -18.16 -12.49
N ASP A 92 0.51 -18.14 -11.90
CA ASP A 92 -0.75 -18.27 -12.62
C ASP A 92 -0.97 -17.06 -13.55
N THR A 93 -0.75 -15.85 -13.05
CA THR A 93 -0.79 -14.62 -13.86
C THR A 93 0.23 -14.63 -15.00
N CYS A 94 1.45 -15.13 -14.77
CA CYS A 94 2.44 -15.26 -15.84
C CYS A 94 2.00 -16.25 -16.91
N LYS A 95 1.42 -17.40 -16.51
CA LYS A 95 0.88 -18.40 -17.45
C LYS A 95 -0.29 -17.85 -18.27
N GLU A 96 -1.24 -17.18 -17.62
CA GLU A 96 -2.40 -16.57 -18.27
C GLU A 96 -2.01 -15.53 -19.31
N LEU A 97 -0.96 -14.75 -19.01
CA LEU A 97 -0.48 -13.68 -19.89
C LEU A 97 0.63 -14.12 -20.85
N GLY A 98 0.98 -15.41 -20.86
CA GLY A 98 2.06 -15.95 -21.70
C GLY A 98 3.43 -15.35 -21.41
N CYS A 99 3.65 -14.83 -20.19
CA CYS A 99 4.92 -14.23 -19.77
C CYS A 99 5.87 -15.34 -19.26
N PRO A 100 7.03 -15.55 -19.91
CA PRO A 100 8.06 -16.46 -19.41
C PRO A 100 8.64 -15.96 -18.07
N GLU A 101 8.98 -16.87 -17.15
CA GLU A 101 9.48 -16.50 -15.81
C GLU A 101 10.80 -15.69 -15.87
N ASP A 102 11.63 -15.93 -16.89
CA ASP A 102 12.86 -15.19 -17.19
C ASP A 102 12.62 -13.77 -17.72
N LYS A 103 11.43 -13.49 -18.25
CA LYS A 103 11.03 -12.17 -18.77
C LYS A 103 10.34 -11.28 -17.74
N VAL A 104 9.91 -11.83 -16.60
CA VAL A 104 9.25 -11.08 -15.52
C VAL A 104 10.11 -9.90 -15.06
N GLN A 105 11.41 -10.12 -14.86
CA GLN A 105 12.30 -9.05 -14.39
C GLN A 105 12.49 -7.95 -15.45
N GLN A 106 12.49 -8.34 -16.73
CA GLN A 106 12.54 -7.39 -17.84
C GLN A 106 11.27 -6.53 -17.85
N TRP A 107 10.07 -7.13 -17.80
CA TRP A 107 8.80 -6.40 -17.77
C TRP A 107 8.68 -5.49 -16.54
N VAL A 108 9.21 -5.91 -15.40
CA VAL A 108 9.24 -5.08 -14.20
C VAL A 108 10.12 -3.84 -14.38
N ASN A 109 11.27 -4.00 -15.05
CA ASN A 109 12.16 -2.89 -15.37
C ASN A 109 11.54 -1.99 -16.44
N ASP A 110 10.93 -2.55 -17.48
CA ASP A 110 10.24 -1.79 -18.52
C ASP A 110 9.13 -0.91 -17.92
N VAL A 111 8.29 -1.47 -17.04
CA VAL A 111 7.25 -0.74 -16.31
C VAL A 111 7.83 0.38 -15.44
N ARG A 112 8.98 0.14 -14.81
CA ARG A 112 9.67 1.14 -13.97
C ARG A 112 10.28 2.25 -14.81
N ASP A 113 10.99 1.90 -15.88
CA ASP A 113 11.66 2.83 -16.77
C ASP A 113 10.64 3.72 -17.49
N TRP A 114 9.51 3.15 -17.90
CA TRP A 114 8.37 3.91 -18.39
C TRP A 114 7.86 4.89 -17.33
N ALA A 115 7.59 4.43 -16.12
CA ALA A 115 7.12 5.31 -15.05
C ALA A 115 8.15 6.40 -14.67
N THR A 116 9.45 6.22 -14.89
CA THR A 116 10.48 7.23 -14.60
C THR A 116 10.78 8.17 -15.76
N ASN A 117 10.42 7.82 -16.99
CA ASN A 117 10.69 8.64 -18.17
C ASN A 117 9.70 9.82 -18.26
N ASP A 118 10.12 10.97 -17.72
CA ASP A 118 9.35 12.20 -17.62
C ASP A 118 9.41 13.03 -18.91
N ASN A 119 8.84 12.51 -20.00
CA ASN A 119 8.74 13.25 -21.25
C ASN A 119 7.32 13.81 -21.43
N THR A 120 7.02 14.93 -20.76
CA THR A 120 6.39 16.18 -21.29
C THR A 120 5.59 16.92 -20.22
N SER A 121 6.15 17.99 -19.66
CA SER A 121 5.49 18.89 -18.70
C SER A 121 4.29 19.63 -19.33
N GLY A 122 3.07 19.32 -18.89
CA GLY A 122 1.87 20.09 -19.24
C GLY A 122 0.83 20.08 -18.12
N ASP A 123 0.04 21.14 -17.99
CA ASP A 123 -0.92 21.33 -16.87
C ASP A 123 -1.92 20.16 -16.73
N ASN A 124 -2.33 19.55 -17.85
CA ASN A 124 -3.19 18.36 -17.85
C ASN A 124 -2.54 17.11 -17.22
N GLN A 125 -1.20 17.01 -17.20
CA GLN A 125 -0.49 15.88 -16.59
C GLN A 125 -0.58 15.89 -15.07
N SER A 126 -0.50 17.07 -14.44
CA SER A 126 -0.61 17.21 -12.98
C SER A 126 -1.97 16.71 -12.47
N LEU A 127 -3.03 17.01 -13.22
CA LEU A 127 -4.39 16.61 -12.91
C LEU A 127 -4.59 15.10 -13.12
N GLN A 128 -4.06 14.53 -14.20
CA GLN A 128 -4.10 13.10 -14.44
C GLN A 128 -3.34 12.29 -13.39
N MET A 129 -2.13 12.73 -13.00
CA MET A 129 -1.37 12.13 -11.90
C MET A 129 -2.14 12.20 -10.57
N SER A 130 -2.84 13.30 -10.32
CA SER A 130 -3.69 13.47 -9.13
C SER A 130 -4.86 12.48 -9.14
N ILE A 131 -5.54 12.30 -10.27
CA ILE A 131 -6.64 11.33 -10.45
C ILE A 131 -6.15 9.91 -10.19
N GLU A 132 -5.03 9.51 -10.81
CA GLU A 132 -4.42 8.20 -10.62
C GLU A 132 -4.06 7.93 -9.15
N HIS A 133 -3.38 8.89 -8.52
CA HIS A 133 -2.94 8.77 -7.14
C HIS A 133 -4.13 8.64 -6.17
N LEU A 134 -5.16 9.46 -6.35
CA LEU A 134 -6.38 9.42 -5.55
C LEU A 134 -7.12 8.08 -5.72
N PHE A 135 -7.23 7.58 -6.96
CA PHE A 135 -7.89 6.31 -7.24
C PHE A 135 -7.16 5.12 -6.61
N LEU A 136 -5.84 5.02 -6.81
CA LEU A 136 -5.03 3.96 -6.20
C LEU A 136 -5.06 4.02 -4.68
N GLY A 137 -4.95 5.23 -4.11
CA GLY A 137 -5.03 5.45 -2.66
C GLY A 137 -6.37 5.00 -2.07
N LEU A 138 -7.48 5.25 -2.77
CA LEU A 138 -8.82 4.81 -2.38
C LEU A 138 -8.96 3.29 -2.40
N CYS A 139 -8.51 2.63 -3.48
CA CYS A 139 -8.52 1.18 -3.60
C CYS A 139 -7.74 0.52 -2.45
N GLN A 140 -6.55 1.05 -2.15
CA GLN A 140 -5.71 0.56 -1.04
C GLN A 140 -6.38 0.75 0.33
N LYS A 141 -6.89 1.96 0.62
CA LYS A 141 -7.55 2.25 1.90
C LYS A 141 -8.82 1.42 2.09
N LYS A 142 -9.60 1.17 1.03
CA LYS A 142 -10.78 0.29 1.07
C LYS A 142 -10.37 -1.16 1.38
N ALA A 143 -9.33 -1.67 0.72
CA ALA A 143 -8.80 -3.02 0.98
C ALA A 143 -8.35 -3.21 2.44
N CYS A 144 -7.67 -2.20 3.01
CA CYS A 144 -7.22 -2.23 4.40
C CYS A 144 -8.38 -2.08 5.40
N LEU A 145 -9.44 -1.35 5.05
CA LEU A 145 -10.58 -1.06 5.93
C LEU A 145 -11.28 -2.31 6.47
N TYR A 146 -11.32 -3.38 5.67
CA TYR A 146 -11.95 -4.65 6.03
C TYR A 146 -10.96 -5.73 6.47
N ARG A 147 -9.66 -5.55 6.22
CA ARG A 147 -8.59 -6.45 6.69
C ARG A 147 -8.18 -6.21 8.14
N GLN A 148 -8.58 -5.08 8.75
CA GLN A 148 -8.13 -4.65 10.08
C GLN A 148 -9.17 -4.83 11.19
N THR A 149 -8.69 -5.27 12.36
CA THR A 149 -9.40 -5.38 13.65
C THR A 149 -9.57 -4.03 14.36
N ASP A 150 -9.88 -2.97 13.62
CA ASP A 150 -10.06 -1.64 14.20
C ASP A 150 -11.31 -1.56 15.08
N SER A 151 -11.24 -0.76 16.15
CA SER A 151 -12.43 -0.38 16.92
C SER A 151 -13.43 0.36 16.01
N ASN A 152 -14.72 0.27 16.34
CA ASN A 152 -15.78 0.92 15.55
C ASN A 152 -15.53 2.43 15.36
N LYS A 153 -14.94 3.12 16.34
CA LYS A 153 -14.61 4.55 16.24
C LYS A 153 -13.54 4.85 15.19
N ILE A 154 -12.48 4.05 15.14
CA ILE A 154 -11.40 4.20 14.15
C ILE A 154 -11.89 3.83 12.76
N ARG A 155 -12.67 2.75 12.64
CA ARG A 155 -13.29 2.35 11.38
C ARG A 155 -14.20 3.46 10.83
N GLN A 156 -14.96 4.14 11.67
CA GLN A 156 -15.79 5.28 11.26
C GLN A 156 -14.95 6.46 10.74
N LEU A 157 -13.85 6.80 11.42
CA LEU A 157 -12.94 7.85 10.95
C LEU A 157 -12.29 7.51 9.60
N ARG A 158 -11.84 6.26 9.41
CA ARG A 158 -11.29 5.78 8.14
C ARG A 158 -12.33 5.83 7.02
N ARG A 159 -13.57 5.40 7.30
CA ARG A 159 -14.69 5.54 6.35
C ARG A 159 -14.99 7.00 5.98
N LYS A 160 -14.92 7.92 6.94
CA LYS A 160 -15.09 9.36 6.69
C LYS A 160 -14.01 9.89 5.74
N ARG A 161 -12.74 9.59 6.04
CA ARG A 161 -11.60 9.97 5.17
C ARG A 161 -11.72 9.37 3.77
N LEU A 162 -12.16 8.12 3.67
CA LEU A 162 -12.39 7.45 2.38
C LEU A 162 -13.45 8.19 1.54
N ARG A 163 -14.54 8.66 2.16
CA ARG A 163 -15.56 9.47 1.46
C ARG A 163 -14.99 10.81 0.99
N GLU A 164 -14.23 11.50 1.84
CA GLU A 164 -13.61 12.78 1.49
C GLU A 164 -12.64 12.64 0.29
N GLU A 165 -11.82 11.59 0.28
CA GLU A 165 -10.92 11.31 -0.84
C GLU A 165 -11.67 10.89 -2.12
N LYS A 166 -12.78 10.15 -2.00
CA LYS A 166 -13.65 9.84 -3.14
C LYS A 166 -14.22 11.12 -3.75
N THR A 167 -14.70 12.04 -2.92
CA THR A 167 -15.20 13.34 -3.40
C THR A 167 -14.10 14.14 -4.12
N LYS A 168 -12.87 14.12 -3.59
CA LYS A 168 -11.72 14.78 -4.25
C LYS A 168 -11.39 14.15 -5.60
N LEU A 169 -11.43 12.83 -5.70
CA LEU A 169 -11.20 12.11 -6.96
C LEU A 169 -12.22 12.53 -8.02
N LEU A 170 -13.51 12.51 -7.69
CA LEU A 170 -14.57 12.87 -8.63
C LEU A 170 -14.47 14.34 -9.06
N ALA A 171 -14.12 15.24 -8.13
CA ALA A 171 -13.88 16.65 -8.46
C ALA A 171 -12.70 16.81 -9.44
N ALA A 172 -11.61 16.07 -9.24
CA ALA A 172 -10.47 16.09 -10.16
C ALA A 172 -10.85 15.52 -11.54
N ILE A 173 -11.67 14.47 -11.59
CA ILE A 173 -12.20 13.91 -12.84
C ILE A 173 -13.07 14.93 -13.59
N ARG A 174 -13.97 15.64 -12.91
CA ARG A 174 -14.79 16.71 -13.53
C ARG A 174 -13.93 17.82 -14.09
N GLN A 175 -12.91 18.24 -13.35
CA GLN A 175 -11.96 19.24 -13.80
C GLN A 175 -11.22 18.76 -15.05
N TYR A 176 -10.89 17.47 -15.12
CA TYR A 176 -10.24 16.88 -16.29
C TYR A 176 -11.18 16.85 -17.50
N ASN A 177 -12.41 16.38 -17.32
CA ASN A 177 -13.42 16.27 -18.37
C ASN A 177 -13.79 17.63 -18.99
N THR A 178 -13.67 18.74 -18.24
CA THR A 178 -13.98 20.10 -18.71
C THR A 178 -13.17 20.50 -19.96
N GLY A 179 -11.99 19.91 -20.16
CA GLY A 179 -11.10 20.22 -21.29
C GLY A 179 -10.93 19.10 -22.31
N GLN A 180 -11.77 18.06 -22.31
CA GLN A 180 -11.59 16.87 -23.14
C GLN A 180 -12.76 16.63 -24.11
N PRO A 181 -12.50 16.01 -25.28
CA PRO A 181 -13.56 15.51 -26.16
C PRO A 181 -14.48 14.50 -25.45
N PRO A 182 -15.77 14.43 -25.84
CA PRO A 182 -16.74 13.46 -25.27
C PRO A 182 -16.30 12.00 -25.36
N GLU A 183 -15.53 11.65 -26.40
CA GLU A 183 -15.02 10.28 -26.64
C GLU A 183 -13.95 9.85 -25.62
N THR A 184 -13.26 10.82 -25.00
CA THR A 184 -12.20 10.61 -24.00
C THR A 184 -12.64 10.99 -22.59
N GLU A 185 -13.93 11.27 -22.40
CA GLU A 185 -14.51 11.65 -21.13
C GLU A 185 -14.49 10.47 -20.15
N ILE A 186 -14.00 10.70 -18.93
CA ILE A 186 -14.07 9.71 -17.87
C ILE A 186 -15.49 9.70 -17.30
N GLN A 187 -16.18 8.57 -17.44
CA GLN A 187 -17.50 8.36 -16.85
C GLN A 187 -17.37 8.18 -15.31
N GLU A 188 -17.88 9.13 -14.54
CA GLU A 188 -17.84 9.09 -13.06
C GLU A 188 -18.47 7.79 -12.51
N GLU A 189 -19.58 7.35 -13.12
CA GLU A 189 -20.32 6.15 -12.71
C GLU A 189 -19.46 4.88 -12.81
N GLU A 190 -18.61 4.77 -13.83
CA GLU A 190 -17.72 3.61 -14.00
C GLU A 190 -16.63 3.60 -12.92
N VAL A 191 -16.07 4.76 -12.61
CA VAL A 191 -15.08 4.93 -11.54
C VAL A 191 -15.69 4.57 -10.19
N GLU A 192 -16.94 5.01 -9.93
CA GLU A 192 -17.65 4.67 -8.72
C GLU A 192 -17.99 3.18 -8.61
N ARG A 193 -18.44 2.56 -9.70
CA ARG A 193 -18.75 1.12 -9.77
C ARG A 193 -17.52 0.29 -9.43
N ARG A 194 -16.36 0.65 -9.98
CA ARG A 194 -15.07 -0.02 -9.73
C ARG A 194 -14.58 0.18 -8.30
N LEU A 195 -14.70 1.40 -7.77
CA LEU A 195 -14.41 1.67 -6.36
C LEU A 195 -15.35 0.91 -5.42
N SER A 196 -16.55 0.56 -5.87
CA SER A 196 -17.58 -0.13 -5.08
C SER A 196 -17.47 -1.65 -5.15
N ALA A 197 -16.90 -2.22 -6.22
CA ALA A 197 -16.66 -3.66 -6.36
C ALA A 197 -15.94 -4.27 -5.13
N GLU A 198 -16.46 -5.40 -4.64
CA GLU A 198 -15.91 -6.11 -3.47
C GLU A 198 -14.67 -6.94 -3.82
N GLN A 199 -14.59 -7.43 -5.05
CA GLN A 199 -13.42 -8.14 -5.57
C GLN A 199 -12.40 -7.11 -6.06
N GLN A 200 -11.21 -7.15 -5.45
CA GLN A 200 -10.00 -6.50 -5.96
C GLN A 200 -9.58 -7.21 -7.25
N THR A 201 -10.30 -6.98 -8.33
CA THR A 201 -9.70 -7.18 -9.64
C THR A 201 -8.70 -6.05 -9.81
N THR A 202 -7.41 -6.40 -9.87
CA THR A 202 -6.36 -5.56 -10.46
C THR A 202 -6.59 -5.39 -11.96
N ASP A 203 -7.84 -5.31 -12.40
CA ASP A 203 -8.19 -4.69 -13.66
C ASP A 203 -8.06 -3.19 -13.43
N SER A 204 -6.80 -2.77 -13.43
CA SER A 204 -6.36 -1.38 -13.44
C SER A 204 -7.28 -0.63 -14.39
N LEU A 205 -8.02 0.34 -13.84
CA LEU A 205 -8.80 1.24 -14.66
C LEU A 205 -7.83 1.85 -15.68
N ILE A 206 -8.05 1.58 -16.96
CA ILE A 206 -7.22 2.14 -18.00
C ILE A 206 -7.71 3.55 -18.16
N TRP A 207 -6.87 4.51 -17.79
CA TRP A 207 -7.23 5.89 -18.05
C TRP A 207 -7.18 6.15 -19.56
N PRO A 208 -8.04 7.03 -20.10
CA PRO A 208 -8.06 7.35 -21.53
C PRO A 208 -6.68 7.76 -22.10
N TRP A 209 -5.80 8.29 -21.24
CA TRP A 209 -4.44 8.71 -21.58
C TRP A 209 -3.36 7.62 -21.45
N GLU A 210 -3.69 6.42 -20.99
CA GLU A 210 -2.77 5.28 -20.84
C GLU A 210 -2.70 4.38 -22.09
N VAL A 211 -3.52 4.63 -23.11
CA VAL A 211 -3.56 3.83 -24.34
C VAL A 211 -2.73 4.52 -25.43
N GLN A 212 -1.62 3.89 -25.84
CA GLN A 212 -1.16 3.80 -27.24
C GLN A 212 0.23 3.10 -27.31
N SER A 213 0.26 1.78 -27.44
CA SER A 213 1.27 1.16 -28.31
C SER A 213 0.73 -0.17 -28.83
N ASP A 214 0.72 -0.31 -30.16
CA ASP A 214 0.26 -1.49 -30.90
C ASP A 214 1.23 -2.68 -30.78
N GLU A 215 2.29 -2.59 -29.97
CA GLU A 215 3.35 -3.59 -29.93
C GLU A 215 3.15 -4.63 -28.81
N SER A 216 2.35 -5.64 -29.15
CA SER A 216 2.44 -7.08 -28.78
C SER A 216 2.56 -7.58 -27.33
N VAL A 217 2.58 -6.74 -26.31
CA VAL A 217 2.18 -7.11 -24.94
C VAL A 217 1.41 -5.92 -24.37
N SER A 218 0.08 -6.04 -24.25
CA SER A 218 -0.73 -4.96 -23.69
C SER A 218 -0.09 -4.46 -22.40
N ILE A 219 0.17 -3.16 -22.28
CA ILE A 219 0.72 -2.50 -21.08
C ILE A 219 0.06 -3.01 -19.79
N LEU A 220 -1.21 -3.41 -19.89
CA LEU A 220 -1.98 -4.11 -18.85
C LEU A 220 -1.35 -5.41 -18.36
N ALA A 221 -0.91 -6.28 -19.27
CA ALA A 221 -0.27 -7.54 -18.94
C ALA A 221 1.03 -7.28 -18.17
N GLN A 222 1.82 -6.31 -18.61
CA GLN A 222 3.05 -5.94 -17.90
C GLN A 222 2.76 -5.32 -16.53
N LYS A 223 1.75 -4.44 -16.40
CA LYS A 223 1.30 -3.90 -15.11
C LYS A 223 0.81 -5.00 -14.17
N LYS A 224 0.02 -5.96 -14.65
CA LYS A 224 -0.49 -7.08 -13.84
C LYS A 224 0.65 -7.96 -13.33
N VAL A 225 1.63 -8.26 -14.19
CA VAL A 225 2.86 -8.98 -13.79
C VAL A 225 3.67 -8.16 -12.79
N PHE A 226 3.81 -6.85 -13.00
CA PHE A 226 4.49 -5.95 -12.08
C PHE A 226 3.83 -5.94 -10.70
N ASP A 227 2.51 -5.78 -10.61
CA ASP A 227 1.80 -5.75 -9.34
C ASP A 227 1.91 -7.08 -8.58
N ALA A 228 1.80 -8.21 -9.28
CA ALA A 228 1.99 -9.54 -8.71
C ALA A 228 3.43 -9.74 -8.21
N TYR A 229 4.42 -9.32 -9.01
CA TYR A 229 5.82 -9.37 -8.64
C TYR A 229 6.12 -8.50 -7.41
N MET A 230 5.60 -7.27 -7.37
CA MET A 230 5.80 -6.36 -6.24
C MET A 230 5.15 -6.90 -4.97
N GLY A 231 3.96 -7.48 -5.05
CA GLY A 231 3.30 -8.17 -3.93
C GLY A 231 4.16 -9.29 -3.33
N LYS A 232 4.71 -10.16 -4.19
CA LYS A 232 5.66 -11.20 -3.78
C LYS A 232 6.94 -10.62 -3.17
N ARG A 233 7.54 -9.61 -3.82
CA ARG A 233 8.79 -8.97 -3.35
C ARG A 233 8.62 -8.36 -1.96
N ARG A 234 7.49 -7.69 -1.69
CA ARG A 234 7.17 -7.14 -0.37
C ARG A 234 7.14 -8.21 0.73
N LEU A 235 6.56 -9.37 0.44
CA LEU A 235 6.49 -10.49 1.40
C LEU A 235 7.86 -11.15 1.63
N VAL A 236 8.72 -11.19 0.60
CA VAL A 236 10.11 -11.65 0.76
C VAL A 236 10.90 -10.71 1.68
N GLU A 237 10.74 -9.40 1.51
CA GLU A 237 11.35 -8.41 2.39
C GLU A 237 10.81 -8.50 3.82
N GLU A 238 9.49 -8.60 3.98
CA GLU A 238 8.82 -8.79 5.27
C GLU A 238 9.39 -10.01 6.02
N ARG A 239 9.56 -11.14 5.33
CA ARG A 239 10.15 -12.35 5.90
C ARG A 239 11.57 -12.07 6.44
N ALA A 240 12.39 -11.35 5.68
CA ALA A 240 13.75 -11.01 6.11
C ALA A 240 13.76 -10.07 7.32
N ILE A 241 12.83 -9.10 7.38
CA ILE A 241 12.64 -8.20 8.53
C ILE A 241 12.26 -9.01 9.77
N ILE A 242 11.26 -9.89 9.68
CA ILE A 242 10.80 -10.69 10.83
C ILE A 242 11.92 -11.59 11.36
N VAL A 243 12.70 -12.23 10.49
CA VAL A 243 13.83 -13.07 10.93
C VAL A 243 14.89 -12.23 11.64
N ARG A 244 15.14 -11.01 11.18
CA ARG A 244 16.06 -10.07 11.85
C ARG A 244 15.52 -9.65 13.23
N GLU A 245 14.25 -9.31 13.33
CA GLU A 245 13.58 -8.95 14.60
C GLU A 245 13.60 -10.13 15.58
N MET A 246 13.33 -11.34 15.12
CA MET A 246 13.42 -12.56 15.93
C MET A 246 14.83 -12.77 16.47
N ARG A 247 15.85 -12.63 15.61
CA ARG A 247 17.25 -12.76 16.03
C ARG A 247 17.61 -11.72 17.09
N GLN A 248 17.21 -10.47 16.89
CA GLN A 248 17.43 -9.39 17.86
C GLN A 248 16.74 -9.69 19.19
N HIS A 249 15.49 -10.17 19.15
CA HIS A 249 14.76 -10.53 20.36
C HIS A 249 15.43 -11.68 21.11
N CYS A 250 15.87 -12.73 20.41
CA CYS A 250 16.62 -13.82 21.01
C CYS A 250 17.95 -13.36 21.64
N LEU A 251 18.65 -12.41 21.03
CA LEU A 251 19.86 -11.82 21.61
C LEU A 251 19.54 -11.02 22.89
N TYR A 252 18.48 -10.21 22.87
CA TYR A 252 18.03 -9.44 24.02
C TYR A 252 17.60 -10.33 25.20
N LEU A 253 16.99 -11.50 24.94
CA LEU A 253 16.63 -12.44 26.01
C LEU A 253 17.84 -13.17 26.62
N ARG A 254 19.01 -13.13 25.97
CA ARG A 254 20.24 -13.76 26.43
C ARG A 254 21.17 -12.80 27.19
N SER A 255 20.97 -11.49 27.04
CA SER A 255 21.69 -10.43 27.76
C SER A 255 21.04 -10.12 29.09
#